data_AF-A0A954Y2J6-F1
#
_entry.id   AF-A0A954Y2J6-F1
#
_cell.length_a   1.000
_cell.length_b   1.000
_cell.length_c   1.000
_cell.angle_alpha   90.00
_cell.angle_beta   90.00
_cell.angle_gamma   90.00
#
_symmetry.space_group_name_H-M   'P 1'
#
loop_
_entity.id
_entity.type
_entity.pdbx_description
1 polymer ?
#
loop_
_entity_poly.entity_id
_entity_poly.type
_entity_poly.pdbx_seq_one_letter_code
_entity_poly.pdbx_strand_id
1 'polypeptide(L)'
;MSDQGQKVNPFDPTSMFKGLRDAGMDNWAKMMSEVVSSDSYAQAQGEMLDSWLAASGPFKLAMEEAMKQSLSGMQLPTREDVTRLAERLTNIEMRLDDMEAKLDETLKRQP
;
A
#
# COMPACT_ATOMS: atom_id res chain seq x y z
N MET A 1 21.77 -2.34 -39.66
CA MET A 1 20.80 -2.96 -40.57
C MET A 1 19.42 -2.63 -40.00
N SER A 2 18.58 -1.74 -40.52
CA SER A 2 18.49 -1.13 -41.86
C SER A 2 17.76 0.20 -41.69
N ASP A 3 18.46 1.30 -41.92
CA ASP A 3 17.86 2.61 -42.15
C ASP A 3 17.22 2.58 -43.54
N GLN A 4 15.92 2.26 -43.60
CA GLN A 4 15.14 2.42 -44.83
C GLN A 4 14.34 3.71 -44.71
N GLY A 5 14.99 4.78 -45.19
CA GLY A 5 14.34 6.06 -45.44
C GLY A 5 12.98 5.85 -46.06
N GLN A 6 11.98 6.40 -45.38
CA GLN A 6 10.59 6.42 -45.78
C GLN A 6 10.52 7.12 -47.15
N LYS A 7 10.51 6.32 -48.22
CA LYS A 7 10.33 6.83 -49.58
C LYS A 7 8.91 7.38 -49.64
N VAL A 8 8.77 8.70 -49.50
CA VAL A 8 7.54 9.41 -49.84
C VAL A 8 7.33 9.16 -51.33
N ASN A 9 6.42 8.25 -51.66
CA ASN A 9 6.17 7.87 -53.04
C ASN A 9 5.24 8.95 -53.63
N PRO A 10 5.69 9.79 -54.58
CA PRO A 10 4.94 10.97 -55.03
C PRO A 10 3.59 10.64 -55.71
N PHE A 11 3.38 9.36 -56.02
CA PHE A 11 2.18 8.84 -56.67
C PHE A 11 1.26 8.05 -55.72
N ASP A 12 1.56 8.00 -54.42
CA ASP A 12 0.71 7.37 -53.41
C ASP A 12 0.06 8.45 -52.52
N PRO A 13 -1.21 8.83 -52.77
CA PRO A 13 -1.89 9.86 -51.99
C PRO A 13 -2.06 9.50 -50.51
N THR A 14 -1.93 8.22 -50.15
CA THR A 14 -1.99 7.77 -48.77
C THR A 14 -0.69 8.01 -48.02
N SER A 15 0.45 8.10 -48.73
CA SER A 15 1.77 8.34 -48.12
C SER A 15 1.88 9.76 -47.52
N MET A 16 1.30 10.75 -48.19
CA MET A 16 1.26 12.13 -47.69
C MET A 16 0.34 12.27 -46.47
N PHE A 17 -0.84 11.64 -46.52
CA PHE A 17 -1.77 11.60 -45.40
C PHE A 17 -1.17 10.86 -44.19
N LYS A 18 -0.46 9.77 -44.44
CA LYS A 18 0.25 9.01 -43.41
C LYS A 18 1.35 9.85 -42.75
N GLY A 19 2.14 10.59 -43.51
CA GLY A 19 3.16 11.50 -42.97
C GLY A 19 2.57 12.60 -42.08
N LEU A 20 1.46 13.22 -42.50
CA LEU A 20 0.76 14.23 -41.69
C LEU A 20 0.20 13.64 -40.40
N ARG A 21 -0.39 12.45 -40.47
CA ARG A 21 -0.88 11.72 -39.29
C ARG A 21 0.26 11.36 -38.35
N ASP A 22 1.36 10.82 -38.87
CA ASP A 22 2.48 10.35 -38.07
C ASP A 22 3.16 11.54 -37.37
N ALA A 23 3.36 12.66 -38.07
CA ALA A 23 3.85 13.91 -37.46
C ALA A 23 2.89 14.46 -36.40
N GLY A 24 1.57 14.37 -36.64
CA GLY A 24 0.56 14.72 -35.64
C GLY A 24 0.65 13.85 -34.39
N MET A 25 0.70 12.52 -34.56
CA MET A 25 0.80 11.56 -33.47
C MET A 25 2.09 11.74 -32.66
N ASP A 26 3.23 12.01 -33.32
CA ASP A 26 4.49 12.26 -32.64
C ASP A 26 4.43 13.52 -31.77
N ASN A 27 3.75 14.57 -32.24
CA ASN A 27 3.57 15.79 -31.47
C ASN A 27 2.65 15.58 -30.27
N TRP A 28 1.56 14.83 -30.45
CA TRP A 28 0.66 14.43 -29.35
C TRP A 28 1.36 13.53 -28.33
N ALA A 29 2.19 12.59 -28.79
CA ALA A 29 2.95 11.69 -27.94
C ALA A 29 3.97 12.45 -27.08
N LYS A 30 4.69 13.42 -27.67
CA LYS A 30 5.62 14.29 -26.92
C LYS A 30 4.90 15.09 -25.85
N MET A 31 3.80 15.74 -26.21
CA MET A 31 3.00 16.52 -25.26
C MET A 31 2.48 15.66 -24.10
N MET A 32 1.95 14.46 -24.39
CA MET A 32 1.48 13.54 -23.34
C MET A 32 2.63 13.02 -22.48
N SER A 33 3.81 12.78 -23.08
CA SER A 33 4.98 12.37 -22.33
C SER A 33 5.45 13.44 -21.36
N GLU A 34 5.40 14.73 -21.74
CA GLU A 34 5.71 15.87 -20.86
C GLU A 34 4.66 16.04 -19.75
N VAL A 35 3.38 15.81 -20.06
CA VAL A 35 2.31 15.86 -19.05
C VAL A 35 2.51 14.75 -18.01
N VAL A 36 2.76 13.51 -18.44
CA VAL A 36 2.96 12.37 -17.53
C VAL A 36 4.29 12.46 -16.77
N SER A 37 5.32 13.08 -17.35
CA SER A 37 6.60 13.31 -16.66
C SER A 37 6.58 14.54 -15.74
N SER A 38 5.51 15.33 -15.75
CA SER A 38 5.39 16.50 -14.90
C SER A 38 5.18 16.11 -13.43
N ASP A 39 5.84 16.84 -12.53
CA ASP A 39 5.68 16.66 -11.09
C ASP A 39 4.22 16.89 -10.65
N SER A 40 3.49 17.79 -11.32
CA SER A 40 2.08 18.04 -11.05
C SER A 40 1.17 16.85 -11.36
N TYR A 41 1.48 16.05 -12.39
CA TYR A 41 0.72 14.84 -12.70
C TYR A 41 0.97 13.76 -11.65
N ALA A 42 2.23 13.56 -11.26
CA ALA A 42 2.59 12.65 -10.18
C ALA A 42 1.93 13.04 -8.85
N GLN A 43 1.92 14.33 -8.52
CA GLN A 43 1.27 14.85 -7.32
C GLN A 43 -0.25 14.65 -7.36
N ALA A 44 -0.91 15.01 -8.46
CA ALA A 44 -2.36 14.83 -8.60
C ALA A 44 -2.77 13.35 -8.53
N GLN A 45 -1.95 12.45 -9.10
CA GLN A 45 -2.18 11.02 -9.00
C GLN A 45 -1.99 10.51 -7.56
N GLY A 46 -0.98 11.03 -6.85
CA GLY A 46 -0.72 10.75 -5.44
C GLY A 46 -1.89 11.19 -4.55
N GLU A 47 -2.34 12.44 -4.69
CA GLU A 47 -3.48 12.98 -3.94
C GLU A 47 -4.78 12.19 -4.21
N MET A 48 -5.00 11.74 -5.45
CA MET A 48 -6.14 10.89 -5.79
C MET A 48 -6.05 9.52 -5.09
N LEU A 49 -4.87 8.89 -5.09
CA LEU A 49 -4.64 7.63 -4.39
C LEU A 49 -4.79 7.78 -2.88
N ASP A 50 -4.27 8.85 -2.30
CA ASP A 50 -4.41 9.16 -0.88
C ASP A 50 -5.86 9.42 -0.51
N SER A 51 -6.61 10.16 -1.34
CA SER A 51 -8.05 10.36 -1.14
C SER A 51 -8.82 9.05 -1.22
N TRP A 52 -8.45 8.15 -2.13
CA TRP A 52 -9.07 6.83 -2.18
C TRP A 52 -8.68 6.04 -0.93
N LEU A 53 -7.41 5.91 -0.59
CA LEU A 53 -6.98 5.21 0.63
C LEU A 53 -7.66 5.76 1.90
N ALA A 54 -7.79 7.08 2.03
CA ALA A 54 -8.52 7.72 3.12
C ALA A 54 -10.01 7.33 3.15
N ALA A 55 -10.68 7.34 1.98
CA ALA A 55 -12.06 6.90 1.86
C ALA A 55 -12.23 5.38 2.05
N SER A 56 -11.18 4.58 1.84
CA SER A 56 -11.15 3.12 2.06
C SER A 56 -11.01 2.73 3.52
N GLY A 57 -10.52 3.63 4.37
CA GLY A 57 -10.30 3.38 5.80
C GLY A 57 -11.55 2.85 6.53
N PRO A 58 -12.72 3.52 6.40
CA PRO A 58 -13.97 3.03 6.96
C PRO A 58 -14.36 1.63 6.46
N PHE A 59 -14.10 1.32 5.18
CA PHE A 59 -14.38 -0.01 4.62
C PHE A 59 -13.50 -1.08 5.26
N LYS A 60 -12.20 -0.79 5.45
CA LYS A 60 -11.28 -1.70 6.14
C LYS A 60 -11.76 -1.99 7.57
N LEU A 61 -12.17 -0.97 8.32
CA LEU A 61 -12.71 -1.12 9.68
C LEU A 61 -13.98 -1.98 9.70
N ALA A 62 -14.91 -1.74 8.77
CA ALA A 62 -16.13 -2.54 8.66
C ALA A 62 -15.81 -4.02 8.35
N MET A 63 -14.80 -4.28 7.51
CA MET A 63 -14.35 -5.62 7.19
C MET A 63 -13.69 -6.31 8.39
N GLU A 64 -12.86 -5.59 9.15
CA GLU A 64 -12.26 -6.09 10.40
C GLU A 64 -13.34 -6.47 11.42
N GLU A 65 -14.38 -5.64 11.58
CA GLU A 65 -15.48 -5.91 12.50
C GLU A 65 -16.32 -7.12 12.06
N ALA A 66 -16.63 -7.23 10.77
CA ALA A 66 -17.32 -8.40 10.22
C ALA A 66 -16.53 -9.69 10.45
N MET A 67 -15.19 -9.63 10.30
CA MET A 67 -14.32 -10.77 10.57
C MET A 67 -14.29 -11.13 12.06
N LYS A 68 -14.23 -10.14 12.96
CA LYS A 68 -14.34 -10.38 14.40
C LYS A 68 -15.65 -11.09 14.73
N GLN A 69 -16.77 -10.59 14.24
CA GLN A 69 -18.09 -11.17 14.48
C GLN A 69 -18.19 -12.61 13.93
N SER A 70 -17.62 -12.87 12.75
CA SER A 70 -17.57 -14.21 12.16
C SER A 70 -16.75 -15.18 13.02
N LEU A 71 -15.56 -14.77 13.47
CA LEU A 71 -14.71 -15.59 14.34
C LEU A 71 -15.39 -15.86 15.69
N SER A 72 -15.99 -14.85 16.30
CA SER A 72 -16.76 -15.02 17.55
C SER A 72 -17.94 -15.98 17.37
N GLY A 73 -18.62 -15.93 16.22
CA GLY A 73 -19.71 -16.85 15.88
C GLY A 73 -19.25 -18.31 15.78
N MET A 74 -17.98 -18.55 15.43
CA MET A 74 -17.35 -19.87 15.40
C MET A 74 -16.60 -20.21 16.71
N GLN A 75 -16.74 -19.38 17.75
CA GLN A 75 -15.99 -19.51 19.00
C GLN A 75 -14.46 -19.53 18.80
N LEU A 76 -13.98 -18.87 17.74
CA LEU A 76 -12.55 -18.72 17.46
C LEU A 76 -12.03 -17.41 18.08
N PRO A 77 -10.82 -17.42 18.66
CA PRO A 77 -10.24 -16.23 19.25
C PRO A 77 -9.90 -15.19 18.18
N THR A 78 -10.15 -13.92 18.48
CA THR A 78 -9.75 -12.81 17.61
C THR A 78 -8.29 -12.43 17.87
N ARG A 79 -7.69 -11.65 16.96
CA ARG A 79 -6.35 -11.10 17.16
C ARG A 79 -6.26 -10.24 18.43
N GLU A 80 -7.34 -9.52 18.76
CA GLU A 80 -7.42 -8.68 19.96
C GLU A 80 -7.37 -9.53 21.23
N ASP A 81 -8.08 -10.66 21.26
CA ASP A 81 -8.06 -11.59 22.38
C ASP A 81 -6.66 -12.16 22.63
N VAL A 82 -5.97 -12.55 21.54
CA VAL A 82 -4.59 -13.07 21.61
C VAL A 82 -3.63 -12.00 22.13
N THR A 83 -3.77 -10.77 21.66
CA THR A 83 -2.90 -9.65 22.10
C THR A 83 -3.13 -9.35 23.57
N ARG A 84 -4.39 -9.28 24.00
CA ARG A 84 -4.75 -9.04 25.40
C ARG A 84 -4.26 -10.16 26.31
N LEU A 85 -4.31 -11.40 25.85
CA LEU A 85 -3.74 -12.53 26.59
C LEU A 85 -2.22 -12.39 26.74
N ALA A 86 -1.52 -12.04 25.66
CA ALA A 86 -0.07 -11.83 25.69
C ALA A 86 0.32 -10.72 26.69
N GLU A 87 -0.37 -9.58 26.67
CA GLU A 87 -0.13 -8.49 27.63
C GLU A 87 -0.34 -8.94 29.09
N ARG A 88 -1.39 -9.72 29.35
CA ARG A 88 -1.65 -10.25 30.69
C ARG A 88 -0.56 -11.24 31.11
N LEU A 89 -0.07 -12.08 30.20
CA LEU A 89 1.04 -12.98 30.47
C LEU A 89 2.32 -12.21 30.80
N THR A 90 2.65 -11.16 30.03
CA THR A 90 3.80 -10.28 30.33
C THR A 90 3.66 -9.62 31.71
N ASN A 91 2.47 -9.16 32.07
CA ASN A 91 2.23 -8.57 33.39
C ASN A 91 2.34 -9.59 34.54
N ILE A 92 1.95 -10.84 34.30
CA ILE A 92 2.13 -11.92 35.26
C ILE A 92 3.61 -12.23 35.44
N GLU A 93 4.38 -12.30 34.35
CA GLU A 93 5.83 -12.53 34.38
C GLU A 93 6.54 -11.48 35.24
N MET A 94 6.31 -10.19 34.98
CA MET A 94 6.92 -9.12 35.78
C MET A 94 6.57 -9.22 37.27
N ARG A 95 5.34 -9.64 37.60
CA ARG A 95 4.93 -9.83 39.00
C ARG A 95 5.56 -11.06 39.63
N LEU A 96 5.78 -12.12 38.85
CA LEU A 96 6.50 -13.30 39.30
C LEU A 96 7.95 -12.94 39.61
N ASP A 97 8.61 -12.20 38.72
CA ASP A 97 9.98 -11.69 38.92
C ASP A 97 10.09 -10.83 40.20
N ASP A 98 9.15 -9.90 40.41
CA ASP A 98 9.09 -9.07 41.62
C ASP A 98 8.92 -9.91 42.90
N MET A 99 8.13 -10.98 42.83
CA MET A 99 7.93 -11.89 43.96
C MET A 99 9.17 -12.74 44.22
N GLU A 100 9.85 -13.21 43.17
CA GLU A 100 11.12 -13.94 43.27
C GLU A 100 12.17 -13.06 43.97
N ALA A 101 12.33 -11.81 43.54
CA ALA A 101 13.27 -10.87 44.15
C ALA A 101 12.97 -10.62 45.64
N LYS A 102 11.69 -10.46 46.02
CA LYS A 102 11.29 -10.29 47.43
C LYS A 102 11.50 -11.55 48.25
N LEU A 103 11.23 -12.73 47.69
CA LEU A 103 11.46 -14.00 48.38
C LEU A 103 12.94 -14.19 48.68
N ASP A 104 13.80 -13.94 47.70
CA ASP A 104 15.26 -13.97 47.86
C ASP A 104 15.75 -13.00 48.94
N GLU A 105 15.20 -11.79 48.98
CA GLU A 105 15.51 -10.82 50.02
C GLU A 105 15.13 -11.34 51.40
N THR A 106 13.91 -11.90 51.56
CA THR A 106 13.45 -12.44 52.85
C THR A 106 14.26 -13.65 53.32
N LEU A 107 14.64 -14.55 52.40
CA LEU A 107 15.50 -15.70 52.70
C LEU A 107 16.89 -15.26 53.17
N LYS A 108 17.47 -14.23 52.55
CA LYS A 108 18.78 -13.67 52.97
C LYS A 108 18.71 -12.91 54.30
N ARG A 109 17.52 -12.46 54.71
CA ARG A 109 17.30 -11.67 55.93
C ARG A 109 16.97 -12.51 57.17
N GLN A 110 16.78 -13.83 57.01
CA GLN A 110 16.69 -14.74 58.15
C GLN A 110 18.08 -14.95 58.76
N PRO A 111 18.25 -14.82 60.10
CA PRO A 111 19.51 -15.03 60.80
C PRO A 111 19.91 -16.52 60.87
#